data_AF-A0A5T1AVK5-F1
#
_entry.id   AF-A0A5T1AVK5-F1
#
_cell.length_a   1.000
_cell.length_b   1.000
_cell.length_c   1.000
_cell.angle_alpha   90.00
_cell.angle_beta   90.00
_cell.angle_gamma   90.00
#
_symmetry.space_group_name_H-M   'P 1'
#
loop_
_entity.id
_entity.type
_entity.pdbx_description
1 polymer ?
#
loop_
_entity_poly.entity_id
_entity_poly.type
_entity_poly.pdbx_seq_one_letter_code
_entity_poly.pdbx_strand_id
1 'polypeptide(L)'
;MKPIKVDLDIHSIPYLNSDDACYYFLDYKPNSGFEANSLVFNFKKDLLFKNHPSWYYRNEAIKEFAKMINNAFLNINKNIFNIIPMPTSKPKNSIEFNNRLMQTMEELLKLDNSYKIFDCFDVQNNLVPAHYNGYRNPNDLKQEILFYPPNFFDKNIVLIDDVLTTGGHFKACKNILLEKLDPNINIVGLFLAKTEHYYQ
;
A
#
# COMPACT_ATOMS: atom_id res chain seq x y z
N MET A 1 -16.96 -1.64 -5.46
CA MET A 1 -16.65 -2.67 -4.43
C MET A 1 -16.32 -1.97 -3.12
N LYS A 2 -16.79 -2.48 -1.97
CA LYS A 2 -16.43 -1.94 -0.65
C LYS A 2 -15.24 -2.72 -0.09
N PRO A 3 -14.28 -2.07 0.58
CA PRO A 3 -13.17 -2.79 1.20
C PRO A 3 -13.63 -3.52 2.46
N ILE A 4 -12.98 -4.64 2.74
CA ILE A 4 -13.24 -5.53 3.88
C ILE A 4 -12.28 -5.13 5.00
N LYS A 5 -12.78 -5.02 6.24
CA LYS A 5 -11.93 -4.79 7.41
C LYS A 5 -11.09 -6.03 7.67
N VAL A 6 -9.81 -5.85 7.93
CA VAL A 6 -8.92 -6.95 8.34
C VAL A 6 -9.41 -7.50 9.67
N ASP A 7 -9.71 -8.80 9.67
CA ASP A 7 -9.88 -9.57 10.89
C ASP A 7 -8.50 -9.90 11.48
N LEU A 8 -8.29 -9.49 12.74
CA LEU A 8 -7.01 -9.56 13.43
C LEU A 8 -6.75 -10.93 14.09
N ASP A 9 -7.72 -11.85 14.05
CA ASP A 9 -7.64 -13.17 14.68
C ASP A 9 -6.77 -14.19 13.91
N ILE A 10 -5.85 -13.74 13.04
CA ILE A 10 -5.10 -14.62 12.13
C ILE A 10 -3.59 -14.56 12.40
N HIS A 11 -3.00 -15.74 12.60
CA HIS A 11 -1.55 -15.98 12.70
C HIS A 11 -0.70 -15.46 11.52
N SER A 12 -1.31 -14.91 10.47
CA SER A 12 -0.65 -14.42 9.25
C SER A 12 -0.28 -12.93 9.24
N ILE A 13 -0.81 -12.13 10.18
CA ILE A 13 -0.58 -10.67 10.29
C ILE A 13 0.02 -10.28 11.65
N PRO A 14 1.16 -10.88 12.05
CA PRO A 14 1.68 -10.83 13.41
C PRO A 14 2.08 -9.43 13.92
N TYR A 15 2.17 -8.43 13.04
CA TYR A 15 2.54 -7.06 13.44
C TYR A 15 1.35 -6.13 13.63
N LEU A 16 0.14 -6.51 13.22
CA LEU A 16 -1.05 -5.71 13.49
C LEU A 16 -1.61 -6.04 14.88
N ASN A 17 -2.24 -5.04 15.51
CA ASN A 17 -2.92 -5.18 16.79
C ASN A 17 -4.34 -4.58 16.73
N SER A 18 -5.10 -4.70 17.82
CA SER A 18 -6.50 -4.24 17.91
C SER A 18 -6.72 -2.76 17.55
N ASP A 19 -5.68 -1.94 17.66
CA ASP A 19 -5.74 -0.49 17.39
C ASP A 19 -5.40 -0.15 15.93
N ASP A 20 -5.12 -1.16 15.10
CA ASP A 20 -4.87 -0.97 13.67
C ASP A 20 -6.13 -1.13 12.84
N ALA A 21 -6.62 -0.02 12.31
CA ALA A 21 -7.67 -0.01 11.31
C ALA A 21 -7.09 -0.27 9.91
N CYS A 22 -7.08 -1.54 9.49
CA CYS A 22 -6.66 -1.94 8.14
C CYS A 22 -7.84 -2.50 7.34
N TYR A 23 -7.87 -2.22 6.05
CA TYR A 23 -8.89 -2.67 5.12
C TYR A 23 -8.27 -3.12 3.80
N TYR A 24 -8.88 -4.07 3.11
CA TYR A 24 -8.39 -4.58 1.83
C TYR A 24 -9.54 -4.87 0.86
N PHE A 25 -9.27 -4.93 -0.44
CA PHE A 25 -10.32 -5.20 -1.42
C PHE A 25 -10.42 -6.66 -1.86
N LEU A 26 -9.27 -7.35 -1.98
CA LEU A 26 -9.19 -8.68 -2.59
C LEU A 26 -8.41 -9.65 -1.69
N ASP A 27 -8.78 -10.93 -1.70
CA ASP A 27 -7.92 -11.98 -1.18
C ASP A 27 -6.88 -12.35 -2.25
N TYR A 28 -5.61 -12.37 -1.87
CA TYR A 28 -4.49 -12.74 -2.72
C TYR A 28 -3.93 -14.10 -2.29
N LYS A 29 -3.92 -15.04 -3.22
CA LYS A 29 -3.39 -16.39 -3.01
C LYS A 29 -2.15 -16.58 -3.88
N PRO A 30 -0.93 -16.46 -3.31
CA PRO A 30 0.31 -16.68 -4.04
C PRO A 30 0.26 -18.04 -4.76
N ASN A 31 0.68 -18.07 -6.03
CA ASN A 31 0.78 -19.30 -6.84
C ASN A 31 -0.54 -20.02 -7.15
N SER A 32 -1.70 -19.40 -6.98
CA SER A 32 -2.98 -19.97 -7.41
C SER A 32 -3.50 -19.28 -8.69
N GLY A 33 -4.07 -20.04 -9.63
CA GLY A 33 -4.48 -19.53 -10.95
C GLY A 33 -5.80 -18.75 -11.01
N PHE A 34 -6.33 -18.22 -9.89
CA PHE A 34 -7.66 -17.58 -9.84
C PHE A 34 -7.69 -16.12 -10.32
N GLU A 35 -8.88 -15.63 -10.73
CA GLU A 35 -9.11 -14.29 -11.33
C GLU A 35 -8.75 -13.10 -10.41
N ALA A 36 -9.00 -13.17 -9.10
CA ALA A 36 -8.56 -12.13 -8.15
C ALA A 36 -7.03 -11.97 -8.14
N ASN A 37 -6.31 -13.05 -8.41
CA ASN A 37 -4.86 -12.99 -8.59
C ASN A 37 -4.49 -12.30 -9.90
N SER A 38 -5.35 -12.24 -10.91
CA SER A 38 -5.03 -11.55 -12.17
C SER A 38 -4.93 -10.04 -11.98
N LEU A 39 -5.82 -9.42 -11.20
CA LEU A 39 -5.72 -7.98 -10.93
C LEU A 39 -4.47 -7.66 -10.10
N VAL A 40 -4.23 -8.40 -9.01
CA VAL A 40 -3.03 -8.22 -8.16
C VAL A 40 -1.74 -8.53 -8.95
N PHE A 41 -1.72 -9.59 -9.74
CA PHE A 41 -0.59 -9.98 -10.59
C PHE A 41 -0.29 -8.91 -11.65
N ASN A 42 -1.31 -8.42 -12.35
CA ASN A 42 -1.15 -7.36 -13.34
C ASN A 42 -0.70 -6.05 -12.67
N PHE A 43 -1.22 -5.73 -11.49
CA PHE A 43 -0.78 -4.57 -10.71
C PHE A 43 0.70 -4.68 -10.33
N LYS A 44 1.15 -5.86 -9.90
CA LYS A 44 2.54 -6.12 -9.47
C LYS A 44 3.48 -6.44 -10.63
N LYS A 45 3.05 -6.30 -11.90
CA LYS A 45 3.81 -6.67 -13.09
C LYS A 45 5.19 -6.00 -13.13
N ASP A 46 6.19 -6.80 -13.46
CA ASP A 46 7.60 -6.43 -13.49
C ASP A 46 7.91 -5.43 -14.62
N LEU A 47 8.79 -4.47 -14.36
CA LEU A 47 9.26 -3.46 -15.32
C LEU A 47 9.89 -4.06 -16.58
N LEU A 48 10.41 -5.29 -16.52
CA LEU A 48 10.90 -6.05 -17.68
C LEU A 48 9.84 -6.16 -18.79
N PHE A 49 8.55 -6.14 -18.44
CA PHE A 49 7.45 -6.22 -19.40
C PHE A 49 7.02 -4.85 -19.97
N LYS A 50 7.70 -3.74 -19.65
CA LYS A 50 7.28 -2.38 -20.04
C LYS A 50 7.11 -2.18 -21.55
N ASN A 51 7.92 -2.88 -22.35
CA ASN A 51 7.85 -2.85 -23.81
C ASN A 51 7.02 -3.99 -24.42
N HIS A 52 6.40 -4.82 -23.59
CA HIS A 52 5.56 -5.95 -24.04
C HIS A 52 4.08 -5.55 -24.06
N PRO A 53 3.25 -6.05 -25.01
CA PRO A 53 1.82 -5.75 -25.06
C PRO A 53 1.06 -6.02 -23.74
N SER A 54 1.54 -6.99 -22.96
CA SER A 54 0.96 -7.30 -21.64
C SER A 54 1.10 -6.18 -20.61
N TRP A 55 1.89 -5.14 -20.86
CA TRP A 55 1.98 -3.94 -20.03
C TRP A 55 0.65 -3.19 -19.96
N TYR A 56 -0.16 -3.27 -21.02
CA TYR A 56 -1.52 -2.74 -21.05
C TYR A 56 -2.32 -3.17 -19.81
N TYR A 57 -2.29 -4.46 -19.47
CA TYR A 57 -3.02 -5.00 -18.32
C TYR A 57 -2.55 -4.45 -16.97
N ARG A 58 -1.26 -4.04 -16.85
CA ARG A 58 -0.78 -3.35 -15.64
C ARG A 58 -1.43 -1.98 -15.50
N ASN A 59 -1.52 -1.23 -16.60
CA ASN A 59 -2.14 0.09 -16.58
C ASN A 59 -3.64 0.00 -16.29
N GLU A 60 -4.33 -1.01 -16.83
CA GLU A 60 -5.73 -1.27 -16.49
C GLU A 60 -5.89 -1.66 -15.01
N ALA A 61 -4.98 -2.46 -14.45
CA ALA A 61 -4.99 -2.78 -13.02
C ALA A 61 -4.81 -1.54 -12.13
N ILE A 62 -3.94 -0.60 -12.52
CA ILE A 62 -3.74 0.67 -11.82
C ILE A 62 -5.02 1.52 -11.83
N LYS A 63 -5.65 1.66 -12.99
CA LYS A 63 -6.92 2.39 -13.13
C LYS A 63 -8.02 1.74 -12.30
N GLU A 64 -8.10 0.42 -12.30
CA GLU A 64 -9.12 -0.30 -11.54
C GLU A 64 -8.91 -0.11 -10.03
N PHE A 65 -7.67 -0.17 -9.54
CA PHE A 65 -7.40 0.11 -8.13
C PHE A 65 -7.76 1.56 -7.75
N ALA A 66 -7.47 2.53 -8.61
CA ALA A 66 -7.88 3.92 -8.39
C ALA A 66 -9.41 4.06 -8.33
N LYS A 67 -10.17 3.39 -9.20
CA LYS A 67 -11.64 3.36 -9.14
C LYS A 67 -12.15 2.70 -7.85
N MET A 68 -11.52 1.62 -7.41
CA MET A 68 -11.87 0.94 -6.16
C MET A 68 -11.69 1.85 -4.96
N ILE A 69 -10.57 2.57 -4.88
CA ILE A 69 -10.31 3.60 -3.86
C ILE A 69 -11.37 4.70 -3.93
N ASN A 70 -11.62 5.27 -5.12
CA ASN A 70 -12.60 6.34 -5.27
C ASN A 70 -13.99 5.91 -4.81
N ASN A 71 -14.41 4.71 -5.21
CA ASN A 71 -15.69 4.12 -4.82
C ASN A 71 -15.82 3.91 -3.31
N ALA A 72 -14.74 3.54 -2.62
CA ALA A 72 -14.74 3.38 -1.16
C ALA A 72 -14.95 4.72 -0.43
N PHE A 73 -14.52 5.83 -1.04
CA PHE A 73 -14.60 7.16 -0.46
C PHE A 73 -15.70 8.05 -1.06
N LEU A 74 -16.55 7.58 -1.98
CA LEU A 74 -17.57 8.38 -2.68
C LEU A 74 -18.36 9.32 -1.76
N ASN A 75 -18.85 8.80 -0.64
CA ASN A 75 -19.70 9.53 0.31
C ASN A 75 -18.94 10.09 1.52
N ILE A 76 -17.60 10.09 1.47
CA ILE A 76 -16.75 10.64 2.53
C ILE A 76 -16.23 12.00 2.06
N ASN A 77 -16.24 12.99 2.96
CA ASN A 77 -15.65 14.30 2.70
C ASN A 77 -14.12 14.16 2.56
N LYS A 78 -13.55 14.45 1.39
CA LYS A 78 -12.10 14.30 1.15
C LYS A 78 -11.27 15.34 1.88
N ASN A 79 -11.88 16.43 2.35
CA ASN A 79 -11.17 17.49 3.07
C ASN A 79 -10.77 17.12 4.50
N ILE A 80 -11.29 16.01 5.05
CA ILE A 80 -10.98 15.60 6.43
C ILE A 80 -9.85 14.57 6.51
N PHE A 81 -9.30 14.13 5.38
CA PHE A 81 -8.22 13.15 5.36
C PHE A 81 -7.25 13.36 4.19
N ASN A 82 -6.07 12.75 4.31
CA ASN A 82 -5.05 12.77 3.26
C ASN A 82 -4.64 11.34 2.93
N ILE A 83 -4.18 11.13 1.71
CA ILE A 83 -3.67 9.86 1.24
C ILE A 83 -2.15 9.93 1.15
N ILE A 84 -1.49 8.90 1.67
CA ILE A 84 -0.04 8.72 1.53
C ILE A 84 0.20 7.32 0.94
N PRO A 85 0.66 7.19 -0.32
CA PRO A 85 1.12 5.90 -0.81
C PRO A 85 2.33 5.43 -0.01
N MET A 86 2.34 4.16 0.37
CA MET A 86 3.46 3.55 1.07
C MET A 86 4.66 3.39 0.13
N PRO A 87 5.91 3.37 0.65
CA PRO A 87 7.09 3.31 -0.21
C PRO A 87 7.18 1.97 -0.93
N THR A 88 7.94 1.91 -2.01
CA THR A 88 8.23 0.62 -2.66
C THR A 88 9.45 -0.05 -2.01
N SER A 89 9.73 -1.30 -2.37
CA SER A 89 10.95 -1.98 -1.92
C SER A 89 12.24 -1.46 -2.57
N LYS A 90 12.14 -0.54 -3.54
CA LYS A 90 13.27 0.03 -4.28
C LYS A 90 13.30 1.55 -4.11
N PRO A 91 14.49 2.16 -3.96
CA PRO A 91 14.63 3.62 -3.91
C PRO A 91 14.09 4.28 -5.19
N LYS A 92 13.57 5.50 -5.11
CA LYS A 92 13.04 6.24 -6.28
C LYS A 92 14.07 6.47 -7.38
N ASN A 93 15.36 6.56 -7.03
CA ASN A 93 16.45 6.73 -8.00
C ASN A 93 16.90 5.41 -8.67
N SER A 94 16.31 4.26 -8.29
CA SER A 94 16.64 2.97 -8.88
C SER A 94 16.03 2.80 -10.27
N ILE A 95 16.77 2.18 -11.19
CA ILE A 95 16.22 1.77 -12.50
C ILE A 95 15.08 0.74 -12.36
N GLU A 96 15.07 0.00 -11.25
CA GLU A 96 14.05 -0.99 -10.91
C GLU A 96 12.86 -0.38 -10.14
N PHE A 97 12.82 0.94 -9.97
CA PHE A 97 11.74 1.61 -9.25
C PHE A 97 10.40 1.48 -9.97
N ASN A 98 9.45 0.80 -9.32
CA ASN A 98 8.10 0.61 -9.86
C ASN A 98 7.12 1.58 -9.20
N ASN A 99 6.86 2.71 -9.86
CA ASN A 99 5.99 3.79 -9.37
C ASN A 99 4.48 3.48 -9.41
N ARG A 100 4.04 2.21 -9.38
CA ARG A 100 2.63 1.81 -9.54
C ARG A 100 1.67 2.44 -8.54
N LEU A 101 2.07 2.59 -7.27
CA LEU A 101 1.23 3.24 -6.25
C LEU A 101 1.05 4.72 -6.56
N MET A 102 2.13 5.43 -6.94
CA MET A 102 2.02 6.83 -7.35
C MET A 102 1.18 6.99 -8.62
N GLN A 103 1.33 6.11 -9.61
CA GLN A 103 0.46 6.09 -10.80
C GLN A 103 -1.00 5.82 -10.43
N THR A 104 -1.27 5.02 -9.39
CA THR A 104 -2.64 4.83 -8.88
C THR A 104 -3.18 6.13 -8.30
N MET A 105 -2.36 6.89 -7.58
CA MET A 105 -2.74 8.20 -7.04
C MET A 105 -3.00 9.22 -8.16
N GLU A 106 -2.20 9.20 -9.23
CA GLU A 106 -2.42 10.03 -10.41
C GLU A 106 -3.74 9.69 -11.12
N GLU A 107 -4.06 8.40 -11.29
CA GLU A 107 -5.37 7.98 -11.83
C GLU A 107 -6.52 8.34 -10.88
N LEU A 108 -6.30 8.28 -9.56
CA LEU A 108 -7.30 8.71 -8.57
C LEU A 108 -7.62 10.20 -8.70
N LEU A 109 -6.60 11.05 -8.86
CA LEU A 109 -6.77 12.50 -9.08
C LEU A 109 -7.47 12.84 -10.40
N LYS A 110 -7.38 11.98 -11.42
CA LYS A 110 -8.14 12.13 -12.66
C LYS A 110 -9.64 11.83 -12.45
N LEU A 111 -9.98 10.94 -11.53
CA LEU A 111 -11.37 10.62 -11.19
C LEU A 111 -11.99 11.69 -10.29
N ASP A 112 -11.23 12.22 -9.35
CA ASP A 112 -11.64 13.28 -8.42
C ASP A 112 -10.40 14.04 -7.95
N ASN A 113 -10.27 15.31 -8.33
CA ASN A 113 -9.10 16.12 -8.00
C ASN A 113 -9.15 16.75 -6.59
N SER A 114 -10.17 16.42 -5.78
CA SER A 114 -10.30 16.91 -4.40
C SER A 114 -9.47 16.12 -3.38
N TYR A 115 -8.90 14.97 -3.76
CA TYR A 115 -8.00 14.22 -2.87
C TYR A 115 -6.72 15.00 -2.59
N LYS A 116 -6.35 15.06 -1.31
CA LYS A 116 -5.02 15.52 -0.88
C LYS A 116 -4.09 14.32 -0.79
N ILE A 117 -3.07 14.28 -1.64
CA ILE A 117 -2.13 13.16 -1.74
C ILE A 117 -0.71 13.65 -1.52
N PHE A 118 0.03 13.00 -0.64
CA PHE A 118 1.43 13.34 -0.35
C PHE A 118 2.34 12.14 -0.54
N ASP A 119 3.36 12.30 -1.40
CA ASP A 119 4.41 11.31 -1.58
C ASP A 119 5.52 11.53 -0.54
N CYS A 120 5.31 10.99 0.65
CA CYS A 120 6.15 11.26 1.83
C CYS A 120 7.25 10.24 2.08
N PHE A 121 7.25 9.11 1.40
CA PHE A 121 8.17 8.01 1.70
C PHE A 121 9.11 7.68 0.54
N ASP A 122 10.32 7.29 0.88
CA ASP A 122 11.28 6.62 -0.01
C ASP A 122 12.08 5.59 0.83
N VAL A 123 13.00 4.86 0.22
CA VAL A 123 13.89 3.92 0.93
C VAL A 123 15.35 4.23 0.61
N GLN A 124 16.23 4.07 1.62
CA GLN A 124 17.67 4.35 1.48
C GLN A 124 18.34 3.36 0.55
N ASN A 125 18.06 2.07 0.77
CA ASN A 125 18.60 0.96 0.01
C ASN A 125 17.48 0.07 -0.52
N ASN A 126 17.83 -0.83 -1.44
CA ASN A 126 16.92 -1.90 -1.84
C ASN A 126 16.50 -2.70 -0.60
N LEU A 127 15.21 -2.72 -0.30
CA LEU A 127 14.65 -3.60 0.71
C LEU A 127 14.72 -5.04 0.18
N VAL A 128 15.83 -5.74 0.44
CA VAL A 128 16.09 -7.13 0.00
C VAL A 128 14.99 -8.05 0.52
N PRO A 129 14.22 -8.76 -0.33
CA PRO A 129 13.18 -9.69 0.13
C PRO A 129 13.74 -10.59 1.22
N ALA A 130 12.94 -10.97 2.22
CA ALA A 130 13.40 -11.78 3.34
C ALA A 130 13.74 -13.22 2.92
N HIS A 131 14.72 -13.39 2.05
CA HIS A 131 15.41 -14.64 1.80
C HIS A 131 16.43 -14.76 2.92
N TYR A 132 16.05 -15.43 4.01
CA TYR A 132 16.86 -16.43 4.71
C TYR A 132 16.42 -16.76 6.15
N ASN A 133 15.53 -16.01 6.83
CA ASN A 133 14.92 -16.44 8.12
C ASN A 133 13.86 -15.45 8.67
N GLY A 134 12.61 -15.54 8.20
CA GLY A 134 11.46 -14.93 8.89
C GLY A 134 10.97 -13.58 8.35
N TYR A 135 9.85 -13.11 8.92
CA TYR A 135 9.20 -11.85 8.55
C TYR A 135 10.07 -10.64 8.96
N ARG A 136 10.10 -9.57 8.14
CA ARG A 136 10.83 -8.35 8.51
C ARG A 136 10.15 -7.66 9.69
N ASN A 137 10.91 -7.41 10.74
CA ASN A 137 10.45 -6.64 11.88
C ASN A 137 10.16 -5.19 11.45
N PRO A 138 9.02 -4.59 11.85
CA PRO A 138 8.72 -3.17 11.60
C PRO A 138 9.85 -2.21 11.97
N ASN A 139 10.62 -2.49 13.02
CA ASN A 139 11.72 -1.64 13.46
C ASN A 139 12.87 -1.60 12.46
N ASP A 140 13.19 -2.72 11.82
CA ASP A 140 14.24 -2.79 10.79
C ASP A 140 13.78 -2.07 9.52
N LEU A 141 12.52 -2.31 9.11
CA LEU A 141 11.90 -1.59 8.00
C LEU A 141 11.92 -0.07 8.22
N LYS A 142 11.64 0.38 9.45
CA LYS A 142 11.64 1.80 9.81
C LYS A 142 13.00 2.47 9.57
N GLN A 143 14.11 1.76 9.82
CA GLN A 143 15.46 2.32 9.66
C GLN A 143 15.81 2.60 8.18
N GLU A 144 15.26 1.81 7.27
CA GLU A 144 15.50 1.95 5.83
C GLU A 144 14.57 2.98 5.16
N ILE A 145 13.48 3.39 5.80
CA ILE A 145 12.51 4.33 5.24
C ILE A 145 12.98 5.77 5.45
N LEU A 146 13.09 6.48 4.33
CA LEU A 146 13.21 7.94 4.31
C LEU A 146 11.81 8.56 4.40
N PHE A 147 11.70 9.62 5.19
CA PHE A 147 10.44 10.34 5.39
C PHE A 147 10.61 11.83 5.12
N TYR A 148 9.75 12.35 4.26
CA TYR A 148 9.68 13.74 3.86
C TYR A 148 8.30 14.28 4.29
N PRO A 149 8.21 14.98 5.43
CA PRO A 149 6.93 15.41 5.96
C PRO A 149 6.26 16.44 5.03
N PRO A 150 4.93 16.40 4.88
CA PRO A 150 4.20 17.46 4.19
C PRO A 150 4.13 18.71 5.07
N ASN A 151 4.07 19.88 4.44
CA ASN A 151 3.96 21.17 5.17
C ASN A 151 2.62 21.33 5.89
N PHE A 152 1.55 20.77 5.34
CA PHE A 152 0.20 20.81 5.90
C PHE A 152 -0.47 19.46 5.66
N PHE A 153 -1.16 18.95 6.67
CA PHE A 153 -1.91 17.69 6.60
C PHE A 153 -3.09 17.74 7.58
N ASP A 154 -4.12 16.95 7.29
CA ASP A 154 -5.22 16.64 8.21
C ASP A 154 -4.85 15.44 9.07
N LYS A 155 -5.36 15.42 10.30
CA LYS A 155 -5.05 14.38 11.29
C LYS A 155 -5.54 12.98 10.90
N ASN A 156 -6.40 12.83 9.90
CA ASN A 156 -6.74 11.52 9.36
C ASN A 156 -5.88 11.22 8.13
N ILE A 157 -5.14 10.12 8.18
CA ILE A 157 -4.26 9.66 7.10
C ILE A 157 -4.69 8.27 6.67
N VAL A 158 -4.80 8.09 5.35
CA VAL A 158 -4.99 6.79 4.73
C VAL A 158 -3.68 6.38 4.05
N LEU A 159 -3.04 5.34 4.56
CA LEU A 159 -1.88 4.71 3.94
C LEU A 159 -2.36 3.71 2.87
N ILE A 160 -1.83 3.82 1.65
CA ILE A 160 -2.18 2.93 0.53
C ILE A 160 -0.99 2.05 0.16
N ASP A 161 -1.19 0.74 0.11
CA ASP A 161 -0.17 -0.22 -0.37
C ASP A 161 -0.83 -1.31 -1.23
N ASP A 162 0.00 -2.13 -1.87
CA ASP A 162 -0.48 -3.19 -2.74
C ASP A 162 -1.09 -4.37 -1.96
N VAL A 163 -0.30 -5.10 -1.20
CA VAL A 163 -0.70 -6.35 -0.58
C VAL A 163 -0.31 -6.34 0.89
N LEU A 164 -1.31 -6.47 1.75
CA LEU A 164 -1.11 -6.74 3.17
C LEU A 164 -0.66 -8.19 3.36
N THR A 165 0.57 -8.36 3.83
CA THR A 165 1.14 -9.65 4.21
C THR A 165 1.13 -9.79 5.73
N THR A 166 2.20 -9.37 6.41
CA THR A 166 2.35 -9.47 7.87
C THR A 166 1.90 -8.24 8.63
N GLY A 167 1.64 -7.13 7.91
CA GLY A 167 1.43 -5.81 8.49
C GLY A 167 2.70 -5.03 8.85
N GLY A 168 3.88 -5.61 8.65
CA GLY A 168 5.14 -5.00 9.14
C GLY A 168 5.45 -3.65 8.49
N HIS A 169 5.21 -3.55 7.18
CA HIS A 169 5.43 -2.31 6.42
C HIS A 169 4.47 -1.20 6.84
N PHE A 170 3.19 -1.55 7.04
CA PHE A 170 2.18 -0.61 7.56
C PHE A 170 2.57 -0.09 8.93
N LYS A 171 2.97 -0.98 9.85
CA LYS A 171 3.42 -0.57 11.18
C LYS A 171 4.65 0.35 11.13
N ALA A 172 5.62 0.05 10.27
CA ALA A 172 6.80 0.89 10.11
C ALA A 172 6.40 2.32 9.68
N CYS A 173 5.61 2.45 8.61
CA CYS A 173 5.11 3.76 8.15
C CYS A 173 4.22 4.46 9.20
N LYS A 174 3.31 3.73 9.85
CA LYS A 174 2.45 4.24 10.93
C LYS A 174 3.29 4.82 12.06
N ASN A 175 4.29 4.09 12.54
CA ASN A 175 5.17 4.54 13.62
C ASN A 175 6.00 5.76 13.21
N ILE A 176 6.49 5.82 11.97
CA ILE A 176 7.19 7.02 11.46
C ILE A 176 6.29 8.25 11.52
N LEU A 177 5.03 8.13 11.07
CA LEU A 177 4.09 9.24 11.09
C LEU A 177 3.79 9.69 12.53
N LEU A 178 3.53 8.75 13.44
CA LEU A 178 3.26 9.07 14.85
C LEU A 178 4.47 9.71 15.55
N GLU A 179 5.68 9.24 15.26
CA GLU A 179 6.91 9.73 15.88
C GLU A 179 7.39 11.07 15.29
N LYS A 180 7.28 11.25 13.97
CA LYS A 180 7.89 12.38 13.26
C LYS A 180 6.91 13.46 12.83
N LEU A 181 5.59 13.18 12.84
CA LEU A 181 4.57 14.12 12.38
C LEU A 181 3.69 14.62 13.54
N ASP A 182 2.85 13.76 14.12
CA ASP A 182 2.04 14.06 15.32
C ASP A 182 1.55 12.73 15.93
N PRO A 183 1.76 12.46 17.23
CA PRO A 183 1.32 11.21 17.87
C PRO A 183 -0.20 11.05 17.96
N ASN A 184 -0.99 12.09 17.68
CA ASN A 184 -2.46 12.08 17.76
C ASN A 184 -3.16 11.93 16.41
N ILE A 185 -2.42 11.64 15.33
CA ILE A 185 -3.02 11.36 14.03
C ILE A 185 -3.69 9.99 14.02
N ASN A 186 -4.83 9.93 13.35
CA ASN A 186 -5.55 8.71 13.05
C ASN A 186 -5.04 8.14 11.72
N ILE A 187 -4.61 6.88 11.72
CA ILE A 187 -4.00 6.23 10.56
C ILE A 187 -4.78 4.97 10.21
N VAL A 188 -5.27 4.91 8.97
CA VAL A 188 -5.95 3.77 8.38
C VAL A 188 -5.09 3.18 7.27
N GLY A 189 -4.94 1.85 7.22
CA GLY A 189 -4.33 1.17 6.08
C GLY A 189 -5.40 0.70 5.09
N LEU A 190 -5.22 0.96 3.80
CA LEU A 190 -6.07 0.44 2.73
C LEU A 190 -5.22 -0.23 1.64
N PHE A 191 -5.47 -1.51 1.42
CA PHE A 191 -4.66 -2.38 0.56
C PHE A 191 -5.45 -2.85 -0.66
N LEU A 192 -4.80 -3.02 -1.82
CA LEU A 192 -5.44 -3.70 -2.96
C LEU A 192 -5.83 -5.12 -2.57
N ALA A 193 -4.96 -5.84 -1.87
CA ALA A 193 -5.24 -7.20 -1.43
C ALA A 193 -4.65 -7.55 -0.07
N LYS A 194 -5.09 -8.67 0.50
CA LYS A 194 -4.51 -9.32 1.68
C LYS A 194 -4.09 -10.73 1.30
N THR A 195 -2.90 -11.16 1.73
CA THR A 195 -2.45 -12.54 1.48
C THR A 195 -3.22 -13.53 2.35
N GLU A 196 -3.79 -14.56 1.74
CA GLU A 196 -4.25 -15.75 2.45
C GLU A 196 -3.12 -16.78 2.58
N HIS A 197 -2.73 -17.08 3.81
CA HIS A 197 -1.84 -18.19 4.11
C HIS A 197 -2.67 -19.39 4.58
N TYR A 198 -2.76 -20.43 3.76
CA TYR A 198 -3.20 -21.74 4.26
C TYR A 198 -1.99 -22.41 4.91
N TYR A 199 -2.12 -22.77 6.19
CA TYR A 199 -1.29 -23.83 6.74
C TYR A 199 -1.60 -25.10 5.92
N GLN A 200 -0.61 -25.60 5.17
CA GLN A 200 -0.62 -26.98 4.71
C GLN A 200 -0.15 -27.88 5.86
#